data_AF-A0A2S5P8H9-F1
#
_entry.id   AF-A0A2S5P8H9-F1
#
_cell.length_a   1.000
_cell.length_b   1.000
_cell.length_c   1.000
_cell.angle_alpha   90.00
_cell.angle_beta   90.00
_cell.angle_gamma   90.00
#
_symmetry.space_group_name_H-M   'P 1'
#
loop_
_entity.id
_entity.type
_entity.pdbx_description
1 polymer ?
#
loop_
_entity_poly.entity_id
_entity_poly.type
_entity_poly.pdbx_seq_one_letter_code
_entity_poly.pdbx_strand_id
1 'polypeptide(L)'
;MFRLKSENAMLCFIAILLSAIAAFFGAPWWTIIVGATVIAIVSVGDHRDARLQLAGLPLGGAVAREAIAFSIAHATAAAVAAYALGTATRMVVAV
;
A
#
# COMPACT_ATOMS: atom_id res chain seq x y z
N MET A 1 -10.45 -8.99 17.63
CA MET A 1 -9.24 -8.85 16.79
C MET A 1 -9.53 -8.57 15.30
N PHE A 2 -10.75 -8.77 14.78
CA PHE A 2 -11.10 -8.53 13.37
C PHE A 2 -11.24 -7.05 12.95
N ARG A 3 -11.43 -6.12 13.89
CA ARG A 3 -11.69 -4.70 13.60
C ARG A 3 -10.48 -3.98 12.99
N LEU A 4 -9.30 -4.18 13.56
CA LEU A 4 -8.03 -3.56 13.12
C LEU A 4 -7.66 -3.92 11.68
N LYS A 5 -7.89 -5.17 11.26
CA LYS A 5 -7.59 -5.63 9.90
C LYS A 5 -8.50 -4.98 8.85
N SER A 6 -9.74 -4.64 9.21
CA SER A 6 -10.65 -3.91 8.32
C SER A 6 -10.31 -2.43 8.19
N GLU A 7 -9.83 -1.81 9.28
CA GLU A 7 -9.42 -0.40 9.30
C GLU A 7 -8.15 -0.20 8.46
N ASN A 8 -7.17 -1.10 8.58
CA ASN A 8 -5.94 -1.04 7.79
C ASN A 8 -6.19 -1.27 6.30
N ALA A 9 -7.08 -2.19 5.94
CA ALA A 9 -7.50 -2.39 4.55
C ALA A 9 -8.21 -1.16 3.97
N MET A 10 -9.04 -0.49 4.77
CA MET A 10 -9.74 0.73 4.37
C MET A 10 -8.77 1.90 4.18
N LEU A 11 -7.74 2.04 5.03
CA LEU A 11 -6.69 3.06 4.88
C LEU A 11 -5.86 2.84 3.61
N CYS A 12 -5.48 1.59 3.32
CA CYS A 12 -4.78 1.25 2.08
C CYS A 12 -5.62 1.57 0.85
N PHE A 13 -6.91 1.24 0.87
CA PHE A 13 -7.84 1.56 -0.20
C PHE A 13 -7.96 3.08 -0.43
N ILE A 14 -8.12 3.86 0.64
CA ILE A 14 -8.19 5.32 0.57
C ILE A 14 -6.89 5.91 0.01
N ALA A 15 -5.72 5.41 0.43
CA ALA A 15 -4.44 5.87 -0.08
C ALA A 15 -4.30 5.62 -1.60
N ILE A 16 -4.67 4.44 -2.06
CA ILE A 16 -4.67 4.07 -3.49
C ILE A 16 -5.62 4.98 -4.29
N LEU A 17 -6.84 5.17 -3.78
CA LEU A 17 -7.86 6.01 -4.41
C LEU A 17 -7.39 7.47 -4.52
N LEU A 18 -6.82 8.03 -3.45
CA LEU A 18 -6.29 9.40 -3.43
C LEU A 18 -5.10 9.57 -4.38
N SER A 19 -4.22 8.56 -4.50
CA SER A 19 -3.15 8.56 -5.49
C SER A 19 -3.68 8.57 -6.93
N ALA A 20 -4.73 7.79 -7.23
CA ALA A 20 -5.37 7.81 -8.54
C ALA A 20 -6.03 9.16 -8.85
N ILE A 21 -6.73 9.76 -7.86
CA ILE A 21 -7.35 11.07 -7.98
C ILE A 21 -6.29 12.16 -8.21
N ALA A 22 -5.20 12.13 -7.42
CA ALA A 22 -4.10 13.07 -7.59
C ALA A 22 -3.48 12.98 -9.00
N ALA A 23 -3.26 11.76 -9.50
CA ALA A 23 -2.77 11.51 -10.85
C ALA A 23 -3.73 12.05 -11.92
N PHE A 24 -5.04 11.87 -11.73
CA PHE A 24 -6.07 12.41 -12.61
C PHE A 24 -6.01 13.95 -12.69
N PHE A 25 -5.84 14.62 -11.55
CA PHE A 25 -5.67 16.08 -11.51
C PHE A 25 -4.29 16.56 -12.00
N GLY A 26 -3.38 15.66 -12.38
CA GLY A 26 -2.10 16.00 -12.99
C GLY A 26 -0.99 16.21 -11.96
N ALA A 27 -1.14 15.58 -10.79
CA ALA A 27 -0.06 15.53 -9.83
C ALA A 27 1.19 14.90 -10.46
N PRO A 28 2.39 15.37 -10.09
CA PRO A 28 3.64 14.84 -10.61
C PRO A 28 3.87 13.38 -10.19
N TRP A 29 4.63 12.65 -11.00
CA TRP A 29 4.86 11.19 -10.85
C TRP A 29 5.47 10.78 -9.50
N TRP A 30 6.19 11.68 -8.83
CA TRP A 30 6.75 11.41 -7.50
C TRP A 30 5.67 11.24 -6.41
N THR A 31 4.42 11.63 -6.66
CA THR A 31 3.29 11.41 -5.72
C THR A 31 2.95 9.93 -5.49
N ILE A 32 3.39 9.04 -6.40
CA ILE A 32 3.36 7.58 -6.18
C ILE A 32 4.10 7.22 -4.89
N ILE A 33 5.21 7.90 -4.60
CA ILE A 33 6.04 7.64 -3.41
C ILE A 33 5.23 7.91 -2.14
N VAL A 34 4.39 8.95 -2.13
CA VAL A 34 3.53 9.30 -0.98
C VAL A 34 2.48 8.21 -0.74
N GLY A 35 1.78 7.78 -1.79
CA GLY A 35 0.81 6.68 -1.71
C GLY A 35 1.46 5.37 -1.24
N ALA A 36 2.60 5.01 -1.83
CA ALA A 36 3.36 3.83 -1.45
C ALA A 36 3.86 3.88 0.00
N THR A 37 4.27 5.06 0.49
CA THR A 37 4.75 5.25 1.86
C THR A 37 3.64 5.01 2.88
N VAL A 38 2.43 5.53 2.62
CA VAL A 38 1.27 5.31 3.51
C VAL A 38 0.91 3.83 3.58
N ILE A 39 0.87 3.14 2.44
CA ILE A 39 0.56 1.70 2.41
C ILE A 39 1.67 0.88 3.10
N ALA A 40 2.93 1.27 2.91
CA ALA A 40 4.06 0.63 3.59
C ALA A 40 4.01 0.82 5.12
N ILE A 41 3.62 2.00 5.62
CA ILE A 41 3.45 2.26 7.06
C ILE A 41 2.34 1.37 7.65
N VAL A 42 1.19 1.30 6.97
CA VAL A 42 0.07 0.44 7.41
C VAL A 42 0.49 -1.04 7.42
N SER A 43 1.18 -1.47 6.37
CA SER A 43 1.72 -2.84 6.24
C SER A 43 2.71 -3.16 7.36
N VAL A 44 3.67 -2.27 7.66
CA VAL A 44 4.63 -2.45 8.76
C VAL A 44 3.93 -2.54 10.13
N GLY A 45 2.84 -1.80 10.32
CA GLY A 45 1.97 -1.91 11.50
C GLY A 45 1.36 -3.30 11.67
N ASP A 46 0.68 -3.79 10.62
CA ASP A 46 0.08 -5.14 10.61
C ASP A 46 1.13 -6.24 10.81
N HIS A 47 2.32 -6.05 10.27
CA HIS A 47 3.40 -7.03 10.39
C HIS A 47 4.10 -7.00 11.75
N ARG A 48 4.08 -5.89 12.51
CA ARG A 48 4.54 -5.91 13.92
C ARG A 48 3.66 -6.84 14.76
N ASP A 49 2.35 -6.77 14.57
CA ASP A 49 1.41 -7.65 15.28
C ASP A 49 1.57 -9.11 14.87
N ALA A 50 1.80 -9.38 13.58
CA ALA A 50 2.11 -10.74 13.10
C ALA A 50 3.46 -11.25 13.64
N ARG A 51 4.48 -10.38 13.77
CA ARG A 51 5.80 -10.74 14.29
C ARG A 51 5.75 -11.06 15.79
N LEU A 52 4.89 -10.38 16.55
CA LEU A 52 4.61 -10.72 17.95
C LEU A 52 3.93 -12.08 18.09
N GLN A 53 3.04 -12.45 17.17
CA GLN A 53 2.40 -13.78 17.14
C GLN A 53 3.38 -14.89 16.72
N LEU A 54 4.37 -14.58 15.89
CA LEU A 54 5.39 -15.53 15.39
C LEU A 54 6.67 -15.59 16.25
N ALA A 55 6.78 -14.77 17.30
CA ALA A 55 7.99 -14.63 18.12
C ALA A 55 8.41 -15.92 18.86
N GLY A 56 7.49 -16.87 19.04
CA GLY A 56 7.75 -18.17 19.68
C GLY A 56 8.22 -19.28 18.73
N LEU A 57 8.28 -19.04 17.41
CA LEU A 57 8.60 -20.08 16.42
C LEU A 57 10.05 -19.95 15.93
N PRO A 58 10.83 -21.06 15.89
CA PRO A 58 12.13 -21.06 15.24
C PRO A 58 11.92 -20.71 13.75
N LEU A 59 12.63 -19.70 13.25
CA LEU A 59 12.50 -19.06 11.91
C LEU A 59 11.32 -18.09 11.72
N GLY A 60 10.42 -17.89 12.69
CA GLY A 60 9.29 -16.96 12.56
C GLY A 60 9.69 -15.52 12.23
N GLY A 61 10.86 -15.08 12.73
CA GLY A 61 11.41 -13.76 12.43
C GLY A 61 11.90 -13.56 10.99
N ALA A 62 12.35 -14.61 10.31
CA ALA A 62 12.81 -14.55 8.92
C ALA A 62 11.62 -14.56 7.94
N VAL A 63 10.65 -15.45 8.17
CA VAL A 63 9.40 -15.54 7.38
C VAL A 63 8.58 -14.25 7.50
N ALA A 64 8.51 -13.67 8.70
CA ALA A 64 7.84 -12.38 8.89
C ALA A 64 8.51 -11.24 8.09
N ARG A 65 9.84 -11.28 7.93
CA ARG A 65 10.60 -10.25 7.20
C ARG A 65 10.43 -10.35 5.68
N GLU A 66 10.42 -11.57 5.14
CA GLU A 66 10.07 -11.85 3.74
C GLU A 66 8.62 -11.42 3.43
N ALA A 67 7.67 -11.76 4.31
CA ALA A 67 6.27 -11.37 4.16
C ALA A 67 6.09 -9.83 4.15
N ILE A 68 6.84 -9.10 4.99
CA ILE A 68 6.87 -7.62 4.97
C ILE A 68 7.37 -7.11 3.62
N ALA A 69 8.48 -7.65 3.12
CA ALA A 69 9.07 -7.21 1.86
C ALA A 69 8.11 -7.44 0.67
N PHE A 70 7.48 -8.60 0.61
CA PHE A 70 6.50 -8.92 -0.43
C PHE A 70 5.25 -8.02 -0.35
N SER A 71 4.76 -7.75 0.88
CA SER A 71 3.61 -6.86 1.11
C SER A 71 3.91 -5.42 0.68
N ILE A 72 5.09 -4.89 1.01
CA ILE A 72 5.54 -3.57 0.56
C ILE A 72 5.68 -3.52 -0.97
N ALA A 73 6.23 -4.57 -1.59
CA ALA A 73 6.36 -4.65 -3.04
C ALA A 73 4.99 -4.68 -3.75
N HIS A 74 4.01 -5.39 -3.17
CA HIS A 74 2.65 -5.44 -3.69
C HIS A 74 1.95 -4.08 -3.55
N ALA A 75 2.18 -3.40 -2.42
CA ALA A 75 1.68 -2.06 -2.14
C ALA A 75 2.21 -0.99 -3.10
N THR A 76 3.52 -1.00 -3.38
CA THR A 76 4.13 -0.10 -4.37
C THR A 76 3.59 -0.38 -5.77
N ALA A 77 3.46 -1.66 -6.16
CA ALA A 77 2.88 -2.03 -7.44
C ALA A 77 1.43 -1.52 -7.58
N ALA A 78 0.61 -1.66 -6.53
CA ALA A 78 -0.75 -1.14 -6.51
C ALA A 78 -0.81 0.39 -6.62
N ALA A 79 0.07 1.12 -5.94
CA ALA A 79 0.16 2.58 -6.03
C ALA A 79 0.57 3.05 -7.43
N VAL A 80 1.53 2.37 -8.07
CA VAL A 80 1.94 2.64 -9.46
C VAL A 80 0.79 2.39 -10.43
N ALA A 81 0.10 1.26 -10.29
CA ALA A 81 -1.05 0.92 -11.14
C ALA A 81 -2.18 1.95 -11.00
N ALA A 82 -2.47 2.40 -9.77
CA ALA A 82 -3.49 3.41 -9.51
C ALA A 82 -3.13 4.78 -10.09
N TYR A 83 -1.86 5.18 -9.98
CA TYR A 83 -1.38 6.40 -10.62
C TYR A 83 -1.50 6.31 -12.15
N ALA A 84 -1.05 5.20 -12.74
CA ALA A 84 -1.15 4.97 -14.18
C ALA A 84 -2.61 5.03 -14.66
N LEU A 85 -3.54 4.42 -13.91
CA LEU A 85 -4.97 4.47 -14.19
C LEU A 85 -5.51 5.90 -14.13
N GLY A 86 -5.15 6.68 -13.12
CA GLY A 86 -5.55 8.09 -13.00
C GLY A 86 -5.02 8.94 -14.16
N THR A 87 -3.76 8.74 -14.56
CA THR A 87 -3.19 9.42 -15.74
C THR A 87 -3.87 9.02 -17.04
N ALA A 88 -4.15 7.73 -17.25
CA ALA A 88 -4.83 7.25 -18.45
C ALA A 88 -6.26 7.80 -18.53
N THR A 89 -6.97 7.82 -17.41
CA THR A 89 -8.33 8.37 -17.31
C THR A 89 -8.33 9.86 -17.66
N ARG A 90 -7.34 10.63 -17.15
CA ARG A 90 -7.16 12.04 -17.54
C ARG A 90 -6.96 12.19 -19.05
N MET A 91 -6.14 11.34 -19.66
CA MET A 91 -5.89 11.38 -21.11
C MET A 91 -7.16 11.11 -21.92
N VAL A 92 -7.99 10.15 -21.51
CA VAL A 92 -9.26 9.84 -22.19
C VAL A 92 -10.28 10.98 -22.06
N VAL A 93 -10.42 11.56 -20.87
CA VAL A 93 -11.39 12.67 -20.63
C VAL A 93 -10.94 13.99 -21.29
N ALA A 94 -9.65 14.15 -21.58
CA ALA A 94 -9.11 15.32 -22.25
C ALA A 94 -9.22 15.30 -23.80
N VAL A 95 -9.77 14.23 -24.38
CA VAL A 95 -10.12 14.10 -25.82
C VAL A 95 -11.60 14.43 -26.01
#